data_AF-A0A5J4KH17-F1
#
_entry.id   AF-A0A5J4KH17-F1
#
_cell.length_a   1.000
_cell.length_b   1.000
_cell.length_c   1.000
_cell.angle_alpha   90.00
_cell.angle_beta   90.00
_cell.angle_gamma   90.00
#
_symmetry.space_group_name_H-M   'P 1'
#
loop_
_entity.id
_entity.type
_entity.pdbx_description
1 polymer ?
#
loop_
_entity_poly.entity_id
_entity_poly.type
_entity_poly.pdbx_seq_one_letter_code
_entity_poly.pdbx_strand_id
1 'polypeptide(L)'
;MIAKIDSLLDRITMYRLVLYVLIALIGMGAVLAYFHLLPFSPVTLLASTALLVVICWAMNTVFAFVFEVPTNIESATITALILALIIDPGQSPITFQFLGWSAILAMSSKYILAIYKKHIFNPAAIAVVITAFALNESASWWVGTASMAPVVIIGGVLIARKLRQLDMTIIFCAVALVVVSIFTVLQGKPIVTELKQLLLLSPLFFFAFIMLTEPLTAPPTKNLRWIYAIIVGILFVPQIHFGSFYLTPELALVIGNVFAYLVSPKQKVVLKLSRKIKMGPGLLDFVFKPSQKLSFAPGQYMEFTLSHPHADSRGIAATLPWLHRQPRITYIWVCVFTIKGAVLKMLCMQQMGKQK
;
A
#
# COMPACT_ATOMS: atom_id res chain seq x y z
N MET A 1 -9.37 -5.81 -25.63
CA MET A 1 -8.26 -5.01 -25.05
C MET A 1 -8.15 -5.21 -23.54
N ILE A 2 -9.23 -4.98 -22.77
CA ILE A 2 -9.34 -5.19 -21.31
C ILE A 2 -8.80 -6.56 -20.85
N ALA A 3 -9.28 -7.67 -21.44
CA ALA A 3 -8.82 -9.02 -21.04
C ALA A 3 -7.32 -9.28 -21.29
N LYS A 4 -6.70 -8.62 -22.28
CA LYS A 4 -5.24 -8.74 -22.52
C LYS A 4 -4.43 -8.02 -21.45
N ILE A 5 -4.90 -6.83 -21.04
CA ILE A 5 -4.30 -6.07 -19.93
C ILE A 5 -4.40 -6.88 -18.64
N ASP A 6 -5.57 -7.44 -18.34
CA ASP A 6 -5.76 -8.28 -17.14
C ASP A 6 -4.85 -9.51 -17.18
N SER A 7 -4.74 -10.20 -18.32
CA SER A 7 -3.82 -11.33 -18.48
C SER A 7 -2.34 -10.95 -18.28
N LEU A 8 -1.92 -9.77 -18.71
CA LEU A 8 -0.56 -9.28 -18.51
C LEU A 8 -0.32 -8.91 -17.04
N LEU A 9 -1.26 -8.18 -16.44
CA LEU A 9 -1.23 -7.82 -15.02
C LEU A 9 -1.20 -9.07 -14.14
N ASP A 10 -1.95 -10.12 -14.47
CA ASP A 10 -2.01 -11.38 -13.73
C ASP A 10 -0.67 -12.14 -13.70
N ARG A 11 0.24 -11.88 -14.63
CA ARG A 11 1.60 -12.46 -14.63
C ARG A 11 2.57 -11.75 -13.70
N ILE A 12 2.27 -10.51 -13.30
CA ILE A 12 3.14 -9.68 -12.47
C ILE A 12 2.57 -9.63 -11.04
N THR A 13 3.46 -9.76 -10.04
CA THR A 13 3.06 -9.59 -8.64
C THR A 13 2.67 -8.14 -8.36
N MET A 14 1.84 -7.92 -7.34
CA MET A 14 1.43 -6.57 -6.94
C MET A 14 2.64 -5.68 -6.61
N TYR A 15 3.57 -6.19 -5.78
CA TYR A 15 4.77 -5.45 -5.39
C TYR A 15 5.63 -5.06 -6.60
N ARG A 16 5.84 -5.97 -7.55
CA ARG A 16 6.62 -5.67 -8.76
C ARG A 16 5.96 -4.63 -9.64
N LEU A 17 4.64 -4.70 -9.81
CA LEU A 17 3.90 -3.70 -10.58
C LEU A 17 4.07 -2.31 -9.96
N VAL A 18 3.88 -2.19 -8.64
CA VAL A 18 4.07 -0.93 -7.92
C VAL A 18 5.51 -0.45 -8.05
N LEU A 19 6.49 -1.34 -7.85
CA LEU A 19 7.91 -1.02 -7.98
C LEU A 19 8.25 -0.49 -9.39
N TYR A 20 7.79 -1.15 -10.45
CA TYR A 20 8.04 -0.71 -11.83
C TYR A 20 7.41 0.65 -12.12
N VAL A 21 6.19 0.89 -11.64
CA VAL A 21 5.53 2.19 -11.79
C VAL A 21 6.32 3.28 -11.05
N LEU A 22 6.77 3.03 -9.82
CA LEU A 22 7.56 4.00 -9.05
C LEU A 22 8.93 4.28 -9.70
N ILE A 23 9.62 3.25 -10.21
CA ILE A 23 10.86 3.41 -10.96
C ILE A 23 10.61 4.25 -12.23
N ALA A 24 9.52 3.98 -12.96
CA ALA A 24 9.15 4.75 -14.14
C ALA A 24 8.86 6.22 -13.80
N LEU A 25 8.23 6.50 -12.65
CA LEU A 25 7.98 7.86 -12.16
C LEU A 25 9.29 8.58 -11.81
N ILE A 26 10.23 7.93 -11.12
CA ILE A 26 11.55 8.52 -10.86
C ILE A 26 12.30 8.78 -12.17
N GLY A 27 12.27 7.84 -13.11
CA GLY A 27 12.88 8.00 -14.44
C GLY A 27 12.26 9.17 -15.21
N MET A 28 10.94 9.30 -15.21
CA MET A 28 10.24 10.44 -15.81
C MET A 28 10.61 11.75 -15.11
N GLY A 29 10.66 11.77 -13.79
CA GLY A 29 11.11 12.91 -13.00
C GLY A 29 12.53 13.34 -13.38
N ALA A 30 13.45 12.40 -13.58
CA ALA A 30 14.82 12.70 -14.01
C ALA A 30 14.84 13.29 -15.45
N VAL A 31 14.05 12.75 -16.37
CA VAL A 31 13.92 13.29 -17.73
C VAL A 31 13.37 14.72 -17.70
N LEU A 32 12.29 14.97 -16.95
CA LEU A 32 11.70 16.31 -16.81
C LEU A 32 12.67 17.30 -16.14
N ALA A 33 13.39 16.86 -15.11
CA ALA A 33 14.43 17.64 -14.44
C ALA A 33 15.58 18.02 -15.37
N TYR A 34 15.98 17.10 -16.27
CA TYR A 34 17.00 17.38 -17.29
C TYR A 34 16.56 18.49 -18.26
N PHE A 35 15.27 18.56 -18.60
CA PHE A 35 14.69 19.64 -19.42
C PHE A 35 14.30 20.88 -18.62
N HIS A 36 14.72 21.00 -17.35
CA HIS A 36 14.40 22.13 -16.47
C HIS A 36 12.89 22.37 -16.25
N LEU A 37 12.06 21.33 -16.41
CA LEU A 37 10.62 21.38 -16.11
C LEU A 37 10.33 21.14 -14.62
N LEU A 38 11.35 20.80 -13.83
CA LEU A 38 11.29 20.62 -12.38
C LEU A 38 12.40 21.46 -11.72
N PRO A 39 12.21 21.91 -10.47
CA PRO A 39 13.10 22.88 -9.80
C PRO A 39 14.39 22.26 -9.24
N PHE A 40 14.78 21.07 -9.70
CA PHE A 40 15.96 20.34 -9.23
C PHE A 40 16.65 19.62 -10.38
N SER A 41 17.92 19.27 -10.18
CA SER A 41 18.69 18.54 -11.19
C SER A 41 18.35 17.03 -11.20
N PRO A 42 18.51 16.34 -12.35
CA PRO A 42 18.35 14.89 -12.40
C PRO A 42 19.34 14.16 -11.49
N VAL A 43 20.57 14.68 -11.36
CA VAL A 43 21.61 14.07 -10.51
C VAL A 43 21.21 14.13 -9.04
N THR A 44 20.70 15.27 -8.56
CA THR A 44 20.22 15.41 -7.17
C THR A 44 19.05 14.50 -6.88
N LEU A 45 18.12 14.32 -7.83
CA LEU A 45 17.00 13.38 -7.69
C LEU A 45 17.50 11.94 -7.55
N LEU A 46 18.38 11.50 -8.45
CA LEU A 46 18.90 10.13 -8.45
C LEU A 46 19.78 9.85 -7.21
N ALA A 47 20.60 10.82 -6.79
CA ALA A 47 21.42 10.70 -5.58
C ALA A 47 20.54 10.60 -4.31
N SER A 48 19.50 11.43 -4.20
CA SER A 48 18.55 11.38 -3.07
C SER A 48 17.77 10.07 -3.06
N THR A 49 17.36 9.59 -4.24
CA THR A 49 16.69 8.29 -4.38
C THR A 49 17.60 7.15 -3.95
N ALA A 50 18.86 7.15 -4.39
CA ALA A 50 19.85 6.15 -4.00
C ALA A 50 20.10 6.16 -2.48
N LEU A 51 20.24 7.34 -1.89
CA LEU A 51 20.40 7.51 -0.44
C LEU A 51 19.21 6.89 0.32
N LEU A 52 17.98 7.22 -0.07
CA LEU A 52 16.77 6.67 0.56
C LEU A 52 16.71 5.14 0.42
N VAL A 53 17.04 4.59 -0.75
CA VAL A 53 17.06 3.14 -0.97
C VAL A 53 18.09 2.46 -0.08
N VAL A 54 19.30 3.01 0.02
CA VAL A 54 20.38 2.47 0.87
C VAL A 54 19.98 2.49 2.34
N ILE A 55 19.48 3.63 2.85
CA ILE A 55 19.07 3.76 4.26
C ILE A 55 17.90 2.83 4.57
N CYS A 56 16.86 2.82 3.71
CA CYS A 56 15.72 1.94 3.91
C CYS A 56 16.12 0.47 3.89
N TRP A 57 16.99 0.06 2.97
CA TRP A 57 17.52 -1.31 2.92
C TRP A 57 18.33 -1.66 4.17
N ALA A 58 19.24 -0.79 4.58
CA ALA A 58 20.08 -1.00 5.77
C ALA A 58 19.22 -1.12 7.03
N MET A 59 18.31 -0.16 7.27
CA MET A 59 17.44 -0.16 8.45
C MET A 59 16.45 -1.33 8.44
N ASN A 60 15.87 -1.68 7.29
CA ASN A 60 15.02 -2.86 7.18
C ASN A 60 15.79 -4.16 7.51
N THR A 61 17.06 -4.24 7.13
CA THR A 61 17.92 -5.39 7.45
C THR A 61 18.25 -5.45 8.94
N VAL A 62 18.64 -4.32 9.54
CA VAL A 62 18.91 -4.21 10.98
C VAL A 62 17.68 -4.60 11.79
N PHE A 63 16.51 -4.04 11.49
CA PHE A 63 15.30 -4.35 12.24
C PHE A 63 14.80 -5.77 11.99
N ALA A 64 14.90 -6.30 10.77
CA ALA A 64 14.57 -7.69 10.50
C ALA A 64 15.44 -8.66 11.31
N PHE A 65 16.73 -8.34 11.46
CA PHE A 65 17.65 -9.10 12.31
C PHE A 65 17.27 -8.99 13.78
N VAL A 66 17.09 -7.77 14.31
CA VAL A 66 16.78 -7.52 15.73
C VAL A 66 15.44 -8.14 16.15
N PHE A 67 14.42 -8.08 15.29
CA PHE A 67 13.09 -8.60 15.59
C PHE A 67 12.87 -10.06 15.13
N GLU A 68 13.90 -10.70 14.55
CA GLU A 68 13.84 -12.07 14.00
C GLU A 68 12.67 -12.30 13.03
N VAL A 69 12.44 -11.33 12.12
CA VAL A 69 11.35 -11.36 11.13
C VAL A 69 11.94 -11.50 9.72
N PRO A 70 11.32 -12.28 8.80
CA PRO A 70 11.77 -12.36 7.42
C PRO A 70 11.80 -10.99 6.72
N THR A 71 12.86 -10.73 5.98
CA THR A 71 13.06 -9.49 5.21
C THR A 71 12.20 -9.47 3.94
N ASN A 72 11.48 -8.38 3.69
CA ASN A 72 10.89 -8.09 2.38
C ASN A 72 11.58 -6.86 1.75
N ILE A 73 12.52 -7.12 0.85
CA ILE A 73 13.34 -6.10 0.19
C ILE A 73 12.51 -5.27 -0.81
N GLU A 74 11.57 -5.90 -1.53
CA GLU A 74 10.68 -5.20 -2.47
C GLU A 74 9.86 -4.12 -1.74
N SER A 75 9.31 -4.46 -0.57
CA SER A 75 8.56 -3.51 0.27
C SER A 75 9.41 -2.34 0.77
N ALA A 76 10.65 -2.59 1.23
CA ALA A 76 11.54 -1.50 1.67
C ALA A 76 11.90 -0.56 0.52
N THR A 77 12.13 -1.11 -0.68
CA THR A 77 12.45 -0.34 -1.89
C THR A 77 11.26 0.51 -2.32
N ILE A 78 10.04 -0.05 -2.32
CA ILE A 78 8.81 0.70 -2.62
C ILE A 78 8.65 1.90 -1.69
N THR A 79 8.83 1.71 -0.37
CA THR A 79 8.76 2.81 0.60
C THR A 79 9.81 3.89 0.31
N ALA A 80 11.05 3.50 -0.01
CA ALA A 80 12.10 4.45 -0.37
C ALA A 80 11.75 5.28 -1.62
N LEU A 81 11.19 4.64 -2.66
CA LEU A 81 10.76 5.34 -3.87
C LEU A 81 9.55 6.25 -3.64
N ILE A 82 8.61 5.84 -2.76
CA ILE A 82 7.50 6.73 -2.35
C ILE A 82 8.06 7.96 -1.66
N LEU A 83 8.98 7.81 -0.69
CA LEU A 83 9.64 8.93 -0.02
C LEU A 83 10.35 9.84 -1.04
N ALA A 84 11.06 9.26 -2.01
CA ALA A 84 11.75 10.01 -3.05
C ALA A 84 10.82 10.83 -3.96
N LEU A 85 9.57 10.38 -4.16
CA LEU A 85 8.57 11.05 -4.98
C LEU A 85 7.77 12.13 -4.23
N ILE A 86 7.79 12.11 -2.90
CA ILE A 86 7.02 13.07 -2.07
C ILE A 86 7.92 14.08 -1.35
N ILE A 87 9.19 13.75 -1.07
CA ILE A 87 10.17 14.68 -0.46
C ILE A 87 11.04 15.29 -1.55
N ASP A 88 11.34 16.58 -1.44
CA ASP A 88 12.25 17.25 -2.38
C ASP A 88 13.65 16.64 -2.37
N PRO A 89 14.31 16.54 -3.53
CA PRO A 89 15.70 16.13 -3.60
C PRO A 89 16.61 17.00 -2.73
N GLY A 90 17.65 16.39 -2.15
CA GLY A 90 18.58 17.07 -1.26
C GLY A 90 19.34 18.20 -1.95
N GLN A 91 18.96 19.45 -1.63
CA GLN A 91 19.66 20.67 -2.08
C GLN A 91 20.38 21.38 -0.93
N SER A 92 20.04 21.05 0.31
CA SER A 92 20.63 21.63 1.52
C SER A 92 20.91 20.55 2.58
N PRO A 93 21.78 20.82 3.56
CA PRO A 93 22.01 19.90 4.68
C PRO A 93 20.73 19.52 5.42
N ILE A 94 19.79 20.46 5.56
CA ILE A 94 18.50 20.24 6.23
C ILE A 94 17.66 19.24 5.43
N THR A 95 17.58 19.38 4.11
CA THR A 95 16.84 18.45 3.24
C THR A 95 17.44 17.04 3.29
N PHE A 96 18.77 16.91 3.35
CA PHE A 96 19.42 15.61 3.54
C PHE A 96 19.11 14.99 4.91
N GLN A 97 19.06 15.79 5.97
CA GLN A 97 18.62 15.34 7.29
C GLN A 97 17.16 14.87 7.25
N PHE A 98 16.28 15.61 6.58
CA PHE A 98 14.87 15.24 6.42
C PHE A 98 14.72 13.91 5.65
N LEU A 99 15.44 13.72 4.54
CA LEU A 99 15.46 12.46 3.79
C LEU A 99 15.94 11.29 4.66
N GLY A 100 17.06 11.47 5.36
CA GLY A 100 17.65 10.43 6.21
C GLY A 100 16.71 10.02 7.35
N TRP A 101 16.20 10.99 8.10
CA TRP A 101 15.25 10.73 9.19
C TRP A 101 13.95 10.11 8.70
N SER A 102 13.42 10.56 7.56
CA SER A 102 12.22 9.96 6.97
C SER A 102 12.43 8.49 6.62
N ALA A 103 13.55 8.12 6.02
CA ALA A 103 13.86 6.72 5.71
C ALA A 103 14.01 5.87 6.97
N ILE A 104 14.71 6.37 7.99
CA ILE A 104 14.91 5.69 9.27
C ILE A 104 13.57 5.48 9.97
N LEU A 105 12.77 6.53 10.12
CA LEU A 105 11.47 6.48 10.80
C LEU A 105 10.48 5.59 10.04
N ALA A 106 10.48 5.65 8.70
CA ALA A 106 9.64 4.79 7.87
C ALA A 106 9.94 3.32 8.14
N MET A 107 11.22 2.91 8.08
CA MET A 107 11.58 1.53 8.37
C MET A 107 11.29 1.16 9.83
N SER A 108 11.63 2.03 10.79
CA SER A 108 11.38 1.80 12.22
C SER A 108 9.90 1.53 12.50
N SER A 109 9.00 2.30 11.88
CA SER A 109 7.55 2.16 12.08
C SER A 109 7.00 0.78 11.70
N LYS A 110 7.58 0.11 10.70
CA LYS A 110 7.14 -1.23 10.25
C LYS A 110 7.31 -2.29 11.33
N TYR A 111 8.29 -2.11 12.21
CA TYR A 111 8.67 -3.08 13.23
C TYR A 111 8.20 -2.66 14.61
N ILE A 112 8.36 -1.38 14.96
CA ILE A 112 8.00 -0.85 16.29
C ILE A 112 6.48 -0.64 16.41
N LEU A 113 5.84 -0.07 15.38
CA LEU A 113 4.40 0.20 15.36
C LEU A 113 3.60 -0.97 14.76
N ALA A 114 3.99 -2.20 15.13
CA ALA A 114 3.38 -3.43 14.67
C ALA A 114 2.67 -4.16 15.82
N ILE A 115 1.39 -3.85 16.03
CA ILE A 115 0.57 -4.54 17.04
C ILE A 115 0.07 -5.88 16.45
N TYR A 116 0.18 -6.97 17.22
CA TYR A 116 -0.15 -8.33 16.77
C TYR A 116 0.59 -8.77 15.48
N LYS A 117 1.85 -8.31 15.29
CA LYS A 117 2.64 -8.59 14.08
C LYS A 117 1.99 -8.11 12.78
N LYS A 118 1.19 -7.04 12.86
CA LYS A 118 0.63 -6.29 11.73
C LYS A 118 1.04 -4.82 11.89
N HIS A 119 1.76 -4.26 10.92
CA HIS A 119 2.03 -2.83 10.91
C HIS A 119 0.73 -2.06 10.64
N ILE A 120 0.56 -0.97 11.37
CA ILE A 120 -0.69 -0.21 11.37
C ILE A 120 -0.68 0.82 10.25
N PHE A 121 0.43 1.55 10.14
CA PHE A 121 0.53 2.74 9.30
C PHE A 121 1.25 2.46 7.99
N ASN A 122 0.90 3.23 6.95
CA ASN A 122 1.75 3.38 5.79
C ASN A 122 3.11 3.95 6.26
N PRO A 123 4.24 3.23 6.02
CA PRO A 123 5.54 3.62 6.56
C PRO A 123 6.03 5.00 6.11
N ALA A 124 5.78 5.37 4.85
CA ALA A 124 6.19 6.67 4.32
C ALA A 124 5.36 7.80 4.94
N ALA A 125 4.03 7.61 5.05
CA ALA A 125 3.15 8.62 5.62
C ALA A 125 3.44 8.88 7.10
N ILE A 126 3.58 7.84 7.92
CA ILE A 126 3.86 8.04 9.36
C ILE A 126 5.24 8.68 9.58
N ALA A 127 6.23 8.34 8.75
CA ALA A 127 7.54 8.97 8.83
C ALA A 127 7.46 10.48 8.58
N VAL A 128 6.79 10.89 7.50
CA VAL A 128 6.61 12.31 7.15
C VAL A 128 5.77 13.04 8.19
N VAL A 129 4.75 12.42 8.77
CA VAL A 129 4.00 13.01 9.89
C VAL A 129 4.93 13.26 11.08
N ILE A 130 5.76 12.28 11.45
CA ILE A 130 6.69 12.43 12.58
C ILE A 130 7.71 13.54 12.30
N THR A 131 8.29 13.61 11.11
CA THR A 131 9.25 14.67 10.76
C THR A 131 8.59 16.05 10.68
N ALA A 132 7.32 16.14 10.25
CA ALA A 132 6.59 17.40 10.24
C ALA A 132 6.41 17.94 11.66
N PHE A 133 6.16 17.08 12.65
CA PHE A 133 6.06 17.52 14.05
C PHE A 133 7.41 17.69 14.75
N ALA A 134 8.41 16.86 14.44
CA ALA A 134 9.70 16.84 15.15
C ALA A 134 10.76 17.76 14.55
N LEU A 135 10.78 17.90 13.22
CA LEU A 135 11.77 18.67 12.47
C LEU A 135 11.15 19.89 11.78
N ASN A 136 9.83 20.06 11.85
CA ASN A 136 9.09 21.10 11.12
C ASN A 136 9.26 21.02 9.59
N GLU A 137 9.48 19.80 9.08
CA GLU A 137 9.70 19.49 7.66
C GLU A 137 8.59 18.56 7.14
N SER A 138 7.87 19.01 6.11
CA SER A 138 6.74 18.29 5.50
C SER A 138 7.05 17.90 4.05
N ALA A 139 6.30 16.94 3.49
CA ALA A 139 6.52 16.54 2.11
C ALA A 139 6.04 17.62 1.14
N SER A 140 6.84 17.85 0.09
CA SER A 140 6.54 18.80 -0.98
C SER A 140 5.54 18.26 -2.00
N TRP A 141 5.46 16.93 -2.12
CA TRP A 141 4.68 16.23 -3.14
C TRP A 141 5.01 16.68 -4.58
N TRP A 142 6.30 16.84 -4.91
CA TRP A 142 6.72 17.28 -6.24
C TRP A 142 6.22 16.37 -7.40
N VAL A 143 5.92 15.10 -7.12
CA VAL A 143 5.25 14.18 -8.08
C VAL A 143 3.85 14.67 -8.51
N GLY A 144 3.21 15.53 -7.72
CA GLY A 144 1.90 16.14 -7.97
C GLY A 144 1.92 17.31 -8.96
N THR A 145 2.88 17.32 -9.90
CA THR A 145 2.99 18.34 -10.94
C THR A 145 2.26 17.93 -12.22
N ALA A 146 1.80 18.92 -13.00
CA ALA A 146 1.00 18.67 -14.20
C ALA A 146 1.75 17.84 -15.25
N SER A 147 3.08 17.98 -15.35
CA SER A 147 3.96 17.22 -16.24
C SER A 147 4.08 15.74 -15.85
N MET A 148 3.95 15.42 -14.55
CA MET A 148 3.98 14.05 -14.03
C MET A 148 2.61 13.35 -14.15
N ALA A 149 1.51 14.12 -14.17
CA ALA A 149 0.14 13.61 -14.11
C ALA A 149 -0.18 12.47 -15.11
N PRO A 150 0.23 12.52 -16.40
CA PRO A 150 -0.08 11.44 -17.34
C PRO A 150 0.49 10.09 -16.90
N VAL A 151 1.75 10.06 -16.45
CA VAL A 151 2.42 8.82 -16.02
C VAL A 151 1.85 8.33 -14.69
N VAL A 152 1.56 9.26 -13.76
CA VAL A 152 0.91 8.95 -12.48
C VAL A 152 -0.46 8.31 -12.70
N ILE A 153 -1.29 8.88 -13.56
CA ILE A 153 -2.65 8.38 -13.83
C ILE A 153 -2.58 7.02 -14.53
N ILE A 154 -1.74 6.86 -15.57
CA ILE A 154 -1.62 5.59 -16.29
C ILE A 154 -1.12 4.48 -15.36
N GLY A 155 -0.01 4.70 -14.65
CA GLY A 155 0.54 3.73 -13.71
C GLY A 155 -0.42 3.44 -12.56
N GLY A 156 -1.08 4.47 -12.05
CA GLY A 156 -2.05 4.36 -10.96
C GLY A 156 -3.30 3.56 -11.32
N VAL A 157 -3.86 3.77 -12.52
CA VAL A 157 -4.99 2.97 -13.03
C VAL A 157 -4.60 1.50 -13.18
N LEU A 158 -3.39 1.20 -13.66
CA LEU A 158 -2.89 -0.19 -13.75
C LEU A 158 -2.82 -0.85 -12.36
N ILE A 159 -2.31 -0.12 -11.35
CA ILE A 159 -2.22 -0.60 -9.97
C ILE A 159 -3.62 -0.81 -9.36
N ALA A 160 -4.49 0.21 -9.43
CA ALA A 160 -5.84 0.12 -8.87
C ALA A 160 -6.67 -1.01 -9.53
N ARG A 161 -6.44 -1.26 -10.83
CA ARG A 161 -7.02 -2.38 -11.55
C ARG A 161 -6.48 -3.73 -11.08
N LYS A 162 -5.15 -3.88 -10.95
CA LYS A 162 -4.51 -5.09 -10.40
C LYS A 162 -5.02 -5.40 -8.99
N LEU A 163 -5.23 -4.37 -8.18
CA LEU A 163 -5.71 -4.48 -6.80
C LEU A 163 -7.24 -4.66 -6.69
N ARG A 164 -7.99 -4.46 -7.79
CA ARG A 164 -9.46 -4.39 -7.80
C ARG A 164 -9.99 -3.37 -6.79
N GLN A 165 -9.34 -2.21 -6.72
CA GLN A 165 -9.64 -1.13 -5.78
C GLN A 165 -10.02 0.19 -6.47
N LEU A 166 -10.36 0.17 -7.76
CA LEU A 166 -10.80 1.35 -8.50
C LEU A 166 -11.96 2.08 -7.81
N ASP A 167 -12.95 1.34 -7.30
CA ASP A 167 -14.09 1.90 -6.56
C ASP A 167 -13.62 2.78 -5.38
N MET A 168 -12.60 2.35 -4.65
CA MET A 168 -12.07 3.07 -3.48
C MET A 168 -11.38 4.36 -3.88
N THR A 169 -10.53 4.32 -4.92
CA THR A 169 -9.85 5.48 -5.47
C THR A 169 -10.86 6.50 -6.01
N ILE A 170 -11.89 6.05 -6.74
CA ILE A 170 -12.92 6.93 -7.29
C ILE A 170 -13.70 7.63 -6.18
N ILE A 171 -14.11 6.89 -5.14
CA ILE A 171 -14.83 7.48 -4.00
C ILE A 171 -13.97 8.51 -3.29
N PHE A 172 -12.70 8.21 -3.04
CA PHE A 172 -11.76 9.17 -2.42
C PHE A 172 -11.65 10.45 -3.25
N CYS A 173 -11.39 10.33 -4.56
CA CYS A 173 -11.27 11.50 -5.43
C CYS A 173 -12.58 12.31 -5.50
N ALA A 174 -13.72 11.64 -5.59
CA ALA A 174 -15.03 12.30 -5.62
C ALA A 174 -15.30 13.08 -4.33
N VAL A 175 -15.02 12.48 -3.17
CA VAL A 175 -15.17 13.14 -1.87
C VAL A 175 -14.23 14.33 -1.75
N ALA A 176 -12.95 14.19 -2.12
CA ALA A 176 -11.99 15.29 -2.10
C ALA A 176 -12.45 16.46 -3.00
N LEU A 177 -12.94 16.15 -4.20
CA LEU A 177 -13.49 17.16 -5.13
C LEU A 177 -14.70 17.89 -4.54
N VAL A 178 -15.64 17.16 -3.92
CA VAL A 178 -16.82 17.74 -3.28
C VAL A 178 -16.42 18.65 -2.13
N VAL A 179 -15.53 18.19 -1.24
CA VAL A 179 -15.09 18.95 -0.07
C VAL A 179 -14.34 20.22 -0.48
N VAL A 180 -13.42 20.12 -1.45
CA VAL A 180 -12.74 21.30 -2.01
C VAL A 180 -13.73 22.27 -2.64
N SER A 181 -14.71 21.77 -3.40
CA SER A 181 -15.74 22.62 -4.03
C SER A 181 -16.55 23.38 -2.99
N ILE A 182 -16.97 22.72 -1.90
CA ILE A 182 -17.71 23.34 -0.80
C ILE A 182 -16.88 24.46 -0.17
N PHE A 183 -15.63 24.18 0.25
CA PHE A 183 -14.76 25.20 0.85
C PHE A 183 -14.45 26.36 -0.11
N THR A 184 -14.29 26.07 -1.40
CA THR A 184 -14.02 27.08 -2.43
C THR A 184 -15.19 28.06 -2.57
N VAL A 185 -16.43 27.54 -2.61
CA VAL A 185 -17.65 28.37 -2.65
C VAL A 185 -17.80 29.19 -1.37
N LEU A 186 -17.59 28.57 -0.19
CA LEU A 186 -17.67 29.26 1.10
C LEU A 186 -16.65 30.39 1.25
N GLN A 187 -15.46 30.24 0.63
CA GLN A 187 -14.40 31.26 0.64
C GLN A 187 -14.53 32.29 -0.49
N GLY A 188 -15.55 32.18 -1.36
CA GLY A 188 -15.73 33.08 -2.51
C GLY A 188 -14.62 32.97 -3.56
N LYS A 189 -13.90 31.85 -3.61
CA LYS A 189 -12.79 31.62 -4.53
C LYS A 189 -13.28 31.07 -5.89
N PRO A 190 -12.52 31.29 -6.98
CA PRO A 190 -12.89 30.79 -8.30
C PRO A 190 -12.80 29.26 -8.38
N ILE A 191 -13.95 28.60 -8.48
CA ILE A 191 -14.06 27.12 -8.45
C ILE A 191 -13.23 26.41 -9.53
N VAL A 192 -13.19 26.97 -10.74
CA VAL A 192 -12.43 26.37 -11.85
C VAL A 192 -10.94 26.35 -11.55
N THR A 193 -10.42 27.39 -10.89
CA THR A 193 -9.00 27.50 -10.55
C THR A 193 -8.62 26.49 -9.48
N GLU A 194 -9.40 26.41 -8.39
CA GLU A 194 -9.16 25.46 -7.29
C GLU A 194 -9.30 24.00 -7.75
N LEU A 195 -10.27 23.70 -8.62
CA LEU A 195 -10.40 22.36 -9.21
C LEU A 195 -9.21 22.01 -10.11
N LYS A 196 -8.72 22.96 -10.92
CA LYS A 196 -7.49 22.75 -11.72
C LYS A 196 -6.28 22.53 -10.83
N GLN A 197 -6.16 23.29 -9.74
CA GLN A 197 -5.08 23.13 -8.77
C GLN A 197 -5.12 21.76 -8.12
N LEU A 198 -6.30 21.31 -7.66
CA LEU A 198 -6.47 19.98 -7.08
C LEU A 198 -6.18 18.85 -8.09
N LEU A 199 -6.62 18.97 -9.34
CA LEU A 199 -6.49 17.89 -10.31
C LEU A 199 -5.10 17.81 -10.96
N LEU A 200 -4.41 18.95 -11.15
CA LEU A 200 -3.17 19.00 -11.94
C LEU A 200 -1.93 19.35 -11.11
N LEU A 201 -2.10 20.03 -9.99
CA LEU A 201 -1.01 20.60 -9.18
C LEU A 201 -1.10 20.13 -7.71
N SER A 202 -1.60 18.91 -7.50
CA SER A 202 -1.74 18.33 -6.18
C SER A 202 -1.38 16.85 -6.17
N PRO A 203 -1.13 16.27 -4.97
CA PRO A 203 -0.82 14.86 -4.84
C PRO A 203 -2.02 13.93 -5.06
N LEU A 204 -3.22 14.44 -5.37
CA LEU A 204 -4.48 13.68 -5.37
C LEU A 204 -4.36 12.29 -6.02
N PHE A 205 -3.90 12.23 -7.27
CA PHE A 205 -3.83 10.96 -8.01
C PHE A 205 -2.75 10.03 -7.47
N PHE A 206 -1.53 10.54 -7.22
CA PHE A 206 -0.46 9.72 -6.69
C PHE A 206 -0.83 9.13 -5.33
N PHE A 207 -1.39 9.96 -4.45
CA PHE A 207 -1.91 9.56 -3.15
C PHE A 207 -3.00 8.48 -3.28
N ALA A 208 -3.99 8.71 -4.14
CA ALA A 208 -5.14 7.82 -4.32
C ALA A 208 -4.76 6.45 -4.91
N PHE A 209 -3.74 6.39 -5.76
CA PHE A 209 -3.34 5.19 -6.49
C PHE A 209 -2.22 4.39 -5.85
N ILE A 210 -1.34 5.02 -5.07
CA ILE A 210 -0.14 4.37 -4.50
C ILE A 210 -0.27 4.20 -2.99
N MET A 211 -0.72 5.22 -2.27
CA MET A 211 -0.67 5.23 -0.80
C MET A 211 -1.99 4.80 -0.17
N LEU A 212 -3.12 5.29 -0.69
CA LEU A 212 -4.46 4.91 -0.20
C LEU A 212 -4.78 3.42 -0.48
N THR A 213 -4.31 2.90 -1.62
CA THR A 213 -4.58 1.53 -2.10
C THR A 213 -3.65 0.47 -1.50
N GLU A 214 -2.75 0.84 -0.59
CA GLU A 214 -1.79 -0.07 0.03
C GLU A 214 -2.53 -1.21 0.77
N PRO A 215 -2.47 -2.47 0.30
CA PRO A 215 -3.36 -3.53 0.80
C PRO A 215 -3.14 -3.90 2.26
N LEU A 216 -1.95 -3.64 2.80
CA LEU A 216 -1.58 -4.03 4.15
C LEU A 216 -2.19 -3.09 5.20
N THR A 217 -2.40 -1.82 4.84
CA THR A 217 -2.87 -0.74 5.71
C THR A 217 -4.31 -0.31 5.38
N ALA A 218 -4.87 -0.79 4.27
CA ALA A 218 -6.28 -0.59 3.90
C ALA A 218 -7.21 -1.64 4.55
N PRO A 219 -8.51 -1.32 4.74
CA PRO A 219 -9.49 -2.28 5.25
C PRO A 219 -9.70 -3.48 4.31
N PRO A 220 -10.08 -4.66 4.84
CA PRO A 220 -10.18 -5.88 4.04
C PRO A 220 -11.45 -5.99 3.19
N THR A 221 -12.56 -5.36 3.60
CA THR A 221 -13.86 -5.48 2.92
C THR A 221 -14.22 -4.25 2.11
N LYS A 222 -15.02 -4.45 1.05
CA LYS A 222 -15.45 -3.40 0.13
C LYS A 222 -16.10 -2.20 0.84
N ASN A 223 -17.08 -2.48 1.70
CA ASN A 223 -17.82 -1.42 2.41
C ASN A 223 -16.91 -0.63 3.37
N LEU A 224 -16.00 -1.31 4.07
CA LEU A 224 -15.06 -0.63 4.96
C LEU A 224 -14.04 0.20 4.17
N ARG A 225 -13.63 -0.24 2.98
CA ARG A 225 -12.80 0.55 2.06
C ARG A 225 -13.50 1.81 1.59
N TRP A 226 -14.81 1.77 1.34
CA TRP A 226 -15.59 2.96 1.00
C TRP A 226 -15.62 3.98 2.13
N ILE A 227 -15.92 3.52 3.36
CA ILE A 227 -15.90 4.39 4.55
C ILE A 227 -14.51 4.99 4.75
N TYR A 228 -13.46 4.16 4.63
CA TYR A 228 -12.07 4.60 4.70
C TYR A 228 -11.75 5.67 3.63
N ALA A 229 -12.13 5.46 2.38
CA ALA A 229 -11.95 6.45 1.30
C ALA A 229 -12.69 7.76 1.58
N ILE A 230 -13.89 7.71 2.15
CA ILE A 230 -14.66 8.91 2.53
C ILE A 230 -13.93 9.66 3.65
N ILE A 231 -13.53 8.97 4.72
CA ILE A 231 -12.81 9.59 5.85
C ILE A 231 -11.54 10.27 5.36
N VAL A 232 -10.70 9.54 4.62
CA VAL A 232 -9.42 10.09 4.13
C VAL A 232 -9.68 11.20 3.11
N GLY A 233 -10.70 11.08 2.25
CA GLY A 233 -11.05 12.11 1.26
C GLY A 233 -11.52 13.42 1.89
N ILE A 234 -12.24 13.36 3.02
CA ILE A 234 -12.60 14.55 3.79
C ILE A 234 -11.36 15.19 4.40
N LEU A 235 -10.50 14.39 5.04
CA LEU A 235 -9.33 14.86 5.76
C LEU A 235 -8.16 15.30 4.86
N PHE A 236 -8.16 14.89 3.59
CA PHE A 236 -7.11 15.22 2.62
C PHE A 236 -7.04 16.72 2.30
N VAL A 237 -8.14 17.44 2.50
CA VAL A 237 -8.31 18.83 2.07
C VAL A 237 -7.60 19.80 3.04
N PRO A 238 -6.53 20.51 2.61
CA PRO A 238 -5.71 21.34 3.51
C PRO A 238 -6.45 22.53 4.13
N GLN A 239 -7.58 22.94 3.55
CA GLN A 239 -8.41 24.02 4.05
C GLN A 239 -8.99 23.70 5.44
N ILE A 240 -9.02 22.42 5.84
CA ILE A 240 -9.37 22.00 7.20
C ILE A 240 -8.13 22.19 8.08
N HIS A 241 -8.24 23.08 9.06
CA HIS A 241 -7.17 23.37 10.01
C HIS A 241 -7.75 23.55 11.42
N PHE A 242 -6.95 23.20 12.43
CA PHE A 242 -7.26 23.41 13.84
C PHE A 242 -6.25 24.40 14.41
N GLY A 243 -6.65 25.67 14.54
CA GLY A 243 -5.73 26.75 14.93
C GLY A 243 -4.63 26.93 13.88
N SER A 244 -3.37 26.78 14.26
CA SER A 244 -2.22 26.86 13.35
C SER A 244 -1.88 25.55 12.63
N PHE A 245 -2.58 24.44 12.94
CA PHE A 245 -2.28 23.13 12.37
C PHE A 245 -3.15 22.84 11.16
N TYR A 246 -2.51 22.74 9.98
CA TYR A 246 -3.16 22.34 8.73
C TYR A 246 -3.18 20.82 8.60
N LEU A 247 -4.28 20.26 8.10
CA LEU A 247 -4.32 18.84 7.76
C LEU A 247 -3.49 18.60 6.50
N THR A 248 -2.53 17.67 6.61
CA THR A 248 -1.72 17.23 5.48
C THR A 248 -2.22 15.89 4.94
N PRO A 249 -1.95 15.54 3.67
CA PRO A 249 -2.33 14.25 3.10
C PRO A 249 -1.82 13.04 3.90
N GLU A 250 -0.61 13.14 4.46
CA GLU A 250 -0.01 12.08 5.28
C GLU A 250 -0.75 11.90 6.59
N LEU A 251 -1.14 13.00 7.25
CA LEU A 251 -1.92 12.95 8.48
C LEU A 251 -3.32 12.35 8.21
N ALA A 252 -3.95 12.73 7.10
CA ALA A 252 -5.21 12.14 6.66
C ALA A 252 -5.08 10.62 6.48
N LEU A 253 -3.98 10.14 5.86
CA LEU A 253 -3.74 8.72 5.67
C LEU A 253 -3.49 7.99 7.00
N VAL A 254 -2.68 8.58 7.89
CA VAL A 254 -2.38 8.01 9.22
C VAL A 254 -3.67 7.86 10.04
N ILE A 255 -4.55 8.87 10.06
CA ILE A 255 -5.86 8.79 10.70
C ILE A 255 -6.70 7.67 10.07
N GLY A 256 -6.73 7.61 8.73
CA GLY A 256 -7.39 6.52 8.02
C GLY A 256 -6.83 5.13 8.40
N ASN A 257 -5.51 4.99 8.56
CA ASN A 257 -4.88 3.74 8.92
C ASN A 257 -5.25 3.29 10.34
N VAL A 258 -5.45 4.24 11.28
CA VAL A 258 -6.02 3.92 12.60
C VAL A 258 -7.41 3.31 12.42
N PHE A 259 -8.29 3.94 11.64
CA PHE A 259 -9.61 3.38 11.34
C PHE A 259 -9.50 1.97 10.73
N ALA A 260 -8.65 1.81 9.71
CA ALA A 260 -8.45 0.53 9.02
C ALA A 260 -7.97 -0.57 9.98
N TYR A 261 -7.08 -0.24 10.93
CA TYR A 261 -6.63 -1.17 11.95
C TYR A 261 -7.73 -1.56 12.95
N LEU A 262 -8.56 -0.60 13.38
CA LEU A 262 -9.67 -0.84 14.31
C LEU A 262 -10.72 -1.80 13.73
N VAL A 263 -11.01 -1.69 12.43
CA VAL A 263 -12.02 -2.51 11.73
C VAL A 263 -11.47 -3.79 11.11
N SER A 264 -10.14 -3.97 11.10
CA SER A 264 -9.50 -5.15 10.52
C SER A 264 -9.43 -6.33 11.49
N PRO A 265 -9.58 -7.59 11.01
CA PRO A 265 -9.26 -8.77 11.79
C PRO A 265 -7.80 -8.75 12.25
N LYS A 266 -7.57 -9.01 13.55
CA LYS A 266 -6.24 -8.99 14.19
C LYS A 266 -5.59 -10.38 14.25
N GLN A 267 -6.26 -11.40 13.71
CA GLN A 267 -5.87 -12.79 13.89
C GLN A 267 -5.08 -13.32 12.69
N LYS A 268 -3.81 -13.69 12.93
CA LYS A 268 -3.06 -14.61 12.08
C LYS A 268 -3.26 -16.03 12.60
N VAL A 269 -3.80 -16.93 11.77
CA VAL A 269 -4.02 -18.33 12.16
C VAL A 269 -2.99 -19.20 11.48
N VAL A 270 -2.30 -20.03 12.27
CA VAL A 270 -1.41 -21.06 11.73
C VAL A 270 -2.23 -22.33 11.56
N LEU A 271 -2.20 -22.90 10.35
CA LEU A 271 -2.83 -24.17 10.05
C LEU A 271 -1.81 -25.29 10.05
N LYS A 272 -2.13 -26.36 10.78
CA LYS A 272 -1.39 -27.62 10.72
C LYS A 272 -2.11 -28.56 9.76
N LEU A 273 -1.38 -29.11 8.79
CA LEU A 273 -1.92 -30.14 7.90
C LEU A 273 -2.28 -31.36 8.73
N SER A 274 -3.55 -31.76 8.71
CA SER A 274 -4.06 -32.90 9.46
C SER A 274 -4.25 -34.13 8.56
N ARG A 275 -4.73 -33.95 7.33
CA ARG A 275 -4.98 -35.07 6.40
C ARG A 275 -4.82 -34.63 4.95
N LYS A 276 -4.40 -35.57 4.10
CA LYS A 276 -4.41 -35.47 2.64
C LYS A 276 -5.31 -36.59 2.08
N ILE A 277 -6.30 -36.24 1.28
CA ILE A 277 -7.27 -37.17 0.70
C ILE A 277 -7.14 -37.09 -0.82
N LYS A 278 -6.95 -38.24 -1.48
CA LYS A 278 -6.92 -38.32 -2.94
C LYS A 278 -8.34 -38.60 -3.44
N MET A 279 -8.92 -37.63 -4.13
CA MET A 279 -10.30 -37.72 -4.64
C MET A 279 -10.35 -38.25 -6.08
N GLY A 280 -9.27 -38.04 -6.85
CA GLY A 280 -9.16 -38.52 -8.23
C GLY A 280 -7.79 -38.21 -8.84
N PRO A 281 -7.57 -38.53 -10.13
CA PRO A 281 -6.35 -38.13 -10.83
C PRO A 281 -6.19 -36.60 -10.81
N GLY A 282 -5.12 -36.11 -10.18
CA GLY A 282 -4.82 -34.67 -10.05
C GLY A 282 -5.59 -33.89 -8.98
N LEU A 283 -6.61 -34.50 -8.34
CA LEU A 283 -7.43 -33.86 -7.30
C LEU A 283 -7.03 -34.31 -5.89
N LEU A 284 -6.56 -33.36 -5.08
CA LEU A 284 -6.16 -33.59 -3.70
C LEU A 284 -6.90 -32.64 -2.76
N ASP A 285 -7.53 -33.21 -1.74
CA ASP A 285 -8.12 -32.46 -0.64
C ASP A 285 -7.17 -32.44 0.54
N PHE A 286 -6.86 -31.25 1.02
CA PHE A 286 -6.06 -31.03 2.21
C PHE A 286 -6.97 -30.58 3.35
N VAL A 287 -6.89 -31.28 4.48
CA VAL A 287 -7.64 -30.95 5.69
C VAL A 287 -6.67 -30.38 6.71
N PHE A 288 -6.96 -29.17 7.18
CA PHE A 288 -6.15 -28.43 8.13
C PHE A 288 -6.85 -28.28 9.46
N LYS A 289 -6.08 -28.30 10.55
CA LYS A 289 -6.56 -27.95 11.88
C LYS A 289 -6.04 -26.55 12.24
N PRO A 290 -6.91 -25.57 12.52
CA PRO A 290 -6.48 -24.24 12.93
C PRO A 290 -5.92 -24.29 14.35
N SER A 291 -4.86 -23.52 14.60
CA SER A 291 -4.26 -23.38 15.94
C SER A 291 -5.20 -22.72 16.95
N GLN A 292 -6.21 -22.00 16.48
CA GLN A 292 -7.21 -21.28 17.27
C GLN A 292 -8.59 -21.35 16.60
N LYS A 293 -9.67 -21.13 17.36
CA LYS A 293 -11.03 -21.13 16.81
C LYS A 293 -11.18 -20.01 15.78
N LEU A 294 -11.56 -20.35 14.56
CA LEU A 294 -11.85 -19.41 13.48
C LEU A 294 -13.37 -19.27 13.32
N SER A 295 -13.87 -18.05 13.27
CA SER A 295 -15.27 -17.76 12.90
C SER A 295 -15.29 -17.18 11.50
N PHE A 296 -16.04 -17.77 10.57
CA PHE A 296 -16.11 -17.30 9.19
C PHE A 296 -17.53 -17.45 8.64
N ALA A 297 -17.85 -16.63 7.63
CA ALA A 297 -19.11 -16.74 6.89
C ALA A 297 -18.92 -17.61 5.64
N PRO A 298 -19.86 -18.51 5.29
CA PRO A 298 -19.78 -19.30 4.07
C PRO A 298 -19.57 -18.39 2.84
N GLY A 299 -18.65 -18.75 1.94
CA GLY A 299 -18.29 -17.94 0.78
C GLY A 299 -17.19 -16.90 1.03
N GLN A 300 -16.63 -16.83 2.25
CA GLN A 300 -15.34 -16.16 2.46
C GLN A 300 -14.21 -17.01 1.87
N TYR A 301 -13.14 -16.34 1.45
CA TYR A 301 -11.88 -16.97 1.07
C TYR A 301 -10.80 -16.58 2.06
N MET A 302 -9.69 -17.31 2.03
CA MET A 302 -8.52 -16.95 2.83
C MET A 302 -7.27 -16.99 1.96
N GLU A 303 -6.31 -16.13 2.30
CA GLU A 303 -4.99 -16.15 1.69
C GLU A 303 -4.06 -17.03 2.50
N PHE A 304 -3.35 -17.90 1.78
CA PHE A 304 -2.42 -18.85 2.35
C PHE A 304 -1.00 -18.45 1.96
N THR A 305 -0.11 -18.35 2.94
CA THR A 305 1.33 -18.22 2.66
C THR A 305 2.02 -19.56 2.92
N LEU A 306 2.72 -20.07 1.91
CA LEU A 306 3.42 -21.35 1.93
C LEU A 306 4.93 -21.14 1.92
N SER A 307 5.60 -21.46 3.03
CA SER A 307 7.07 -21.43 3.02
C SER A 307 7.61 -22.59 2.19
N HIS A 308 8.35 -22.28 1.13
CA HIS A 308 9.08 -23.26 0.32
C HIS A 308 10.47 -22.72 -0.07
N PRO A 309 11.47 -23.60 -0.29
CA PRO A 309 12.87 -23.20 -0.50
C PRO A 309 13.09 -22.35 -1.75
N HIS A 310 12.23 -22.50 -2.77
CA HIS A 310 12.33 -21.80 -4.04
C HIS A 310 11.00 -21.13 -4.34
N ALA A 311 10.91 -19.84 -3.99
CA ALA A 311 9.77 -19.03 -4.40
C ALA A 311 9.81 -18.77 -5.90
N ASP A 312 8.72 -19.06 -6.59
CA ASP A 312 8.60 -18.69 -8.00
C ASP A 312 8.47 -17.16 -8.12
N SER A 313 8.54 -16.65 -9.35
CA SER A 313 8.42 -15.21 -9.63
C SER A 313 7.05 -14.62 -9.26
N ARG A 314 6.08 -15.44 -8.85
CA ARG A 314 4.71 -15.03 -8.46
C ARG A 314 4.55 -14.88 -6.94
N GLY A 315 5.57 -15.22 -6.16
CA GLY A 315 5.63 -15.01 -4.72
C GLY A 315 5.24 -16.24 -3.90
N ILE A 316 5.06 -16.05 -2.60
CA ILE A 316 4.95 -17.12 -1.58
C ILE A 316 3.47 -17.36 -1.17
N ALA A 317 2.55 -16.53 -1.67
CA ALA A 317 1.14 -16.52 -1.27
C ALA A 317 0.23 -17.06 -2.39
N ALA A 318 -0.61 -18.02 -2.06
CA ALA A 318 -1.67 -18.54 -2.92
C ALA A 318 -3.04 -18.24 -2.31
N THR A 319 -3.95 -17.70 -3.10
CA THR A 319 -5.35 -17.47 -2.69
C THR A 319 -6.18 -18.65 -3.15
N LEU A 320 -6.65 -19.47 -2.20
CA LEU A 320 -7.52 -20.61 -2.51
C LEU A 320 -8.95 -20.27 -2.05
N PRO A 321 -9.93 -20.18 -2.97
CA PRO A 321 -11.32 -20.16 -2.57
C PRO A 321 -11.70 -21.54 -2.01
N TRP A 322 -12.75 -21.56 -1.18
CA TRP A 322 -13.41 -22.75 -0.57
C TRP A 322 -13.20 -22.91 0.94
N LEU A 323 -14.04 -22.21 1.70
CA LEU A 323 -14.48 -22.66 3.02
C LEU A 323 -15.90 -23.25 2.87
N HIS A 324 -16.04 -24.56 2.96
CA HIS A 324 -17.35 -25.21 3.00
C HIS A 324 -17.70 -25.69 4.42
N ARG A 325 -18.98 -25.48 4.78
CA ARG A 325 -19.72 -25.91 5.98
C ARG A 325 -19.49 -25.17 7.31
N GLN A 326 -20.62 -24.72 7.87
CA GLN A 326 -20.94 -24.43 9.29
C GLN A 326 -20.04 -23.43 10.07
N PRO A 327 -20.64 -22.45 10.78
CA PRO A 327 -19.93 -21.32 11.43
C PRO A 327 -19.04 -21.67 12.64
N ARG A 328 -18.83 -22.96 12.94
CA ARG A 328 -17.92 -23.44 14.00
C ARG A 328 -17.27 -24.75 13.54
N ILE A 329 -16.13 -24.69 12.83
CA ILE A 329 -15.39 -25.91 12.48
C ILE A 329 -14.08 -26.05 13.26
N THR A 330 -13.77 -27.28 13.62
CA THR A 330 -12.47 -27.75 14.10
C THR A 330 -11.46 -27.98 12.97
N TYR A 331 -11.90 -28.03 11.71
CA TYR A 331 -11.06 -28.37 10.54
C TYR A 331 -11.44 -27.53 9.32
N ILE A 332 -10.46 -27.15 8.49
CA ILE A 332 -10.64 -26.41 7.24
C ILE A 332 -10.26 -27.32 6.08
N TRP A 333 -11.14 -27.42 5.08
CA TRP A 333 -10.92 -28.24 3.89
C TRP A 333 -10.52 -27.35 2.72
N VAL A 334 -9.45 -27.72 2.03
CA VAL A 334 -8.95 -26.99 0.85
C VAL A 334 -8.73 -27.99 -0.28
N CYS A 335 -9.49 -27.85 -1.35
CA CYS A 335 -9.34 -28.66 -2.56
C CYS A 335 -8.29 -28.00 -3.47
N VAL A 336 -7.30 -28.78 -3.92
CA VAL A 336 -6.24 -28.30 -4.82
C VAL A 336 -6.15 -29.18 -6.04
N PHE A 337 -6.19 -28.55 -7.22
CA PHE A 337 -5.82 -29.18 -8.47
C PHE A 337 -4.31 -29.14 -8.63
N THR A 338 -3.67 -30.29 -8.59
CA THR A 338 -2.22 -30.39 -8.70
C THR A 338 -1.77 -30.42 -10.16
N ILE A 339 -1.20 -29.32 -10.61
CA ILE A 339 -0.38 -29.26 -11.82
C ILE A 339 1.09 -29.37 -11.34
N LYS A 340 1.58 -30.61 -11.20
CA LYS A 340 2.97 -30.98 -10.80
C LYS A 340 3.42 -30.56 -9.38
N GLY A 341 3.30 -31.49 -8.43
CA GLY A 341 4.40 -31.81 -7.51
C GLY A 341 4.73 -30.89 -6.32
N ALA A 342 3.84 -30.02 -5.83
CA ALA A 342 4.13 -29.23 -4.62
C ALA A 342 3.82 -30.01 -3.31
N VAL A 343 4.80 -30.08 -2.42
CA VAL A 343 4.66 -30.61 -1.04
C VAL A 343 4.42 -29.44 -0.08
N LEU A 344 3.25 -29.41 0.58
CA LEU A 344 2.89 -28.37 1.56
C LEU A 344 3.45 -28.70 2.96
N LYS A 345 4.22 -27.77 3.56
CA LYS A 345 4.52 -27.76 5.00
C LYS A 345 4.29 -26.35 5.56
N MET A 346 3.41 -26.27 6.57
CA MET A 346 3.10 -25.09 7.41
C MET A 346 2.50 -23.87 6.67
N LEU A 347 1.30 -23.45 7.10
CA LEU A 347 0.53 -22.37 6.48
C LEU A 347 0.20 -21.29 7.51
N CYS A 348 0.46 -20.03 7.16
CA CYS A 348 0.02 -18.86 7.92
C CYS A 348 -1.08 -18.12 7.15
N MET A 349 -2.14 -17.69 7.85
CA MET A 349 -3.35 -17.15 7.24
C MET A 349 -3.74 -15.76 7.75
N GLN A 350 -4.39 -15.00 6.87
CA GLN A 350 -5.17 -13.81 7.22
C GLN A 350 -6.60 -13.96 6.68
N GLN A 351 -7.61 -13.79 7.53
CA GLN A 351 -9.01 -13.91 7.15
C GLN A 351 -9.47 -12.65 6.41
N MET A 352 -9.94 -12.80 5.17
CA MET A 352 -10.49 -11.72 4.37
C MET A 352 -12.01 -11.84 4.28
N GLY A 353 -12.71 -10.72 4.44
CA GLY A 353 -14.17 -10.72 4.48
C GLY A 353 -14.81 -11.08 3.14
N LYS A 354 -16.12 -11.34 3.18
CA LYS A 354 -16.89 -11.85 2.03
C LYS A 354 -16.97 -10.75 0.96
N GLN A 355 -16.48 -11.01 -0.26
CA GLN A 355 -16.80 -10.16 -1.42
C GLN A 355 -18.26 -10.46 -1.79
N LYS A 356 -19.13 -9.47 -1.63
CA LYS A 356 -20.48 -9.46 -2.19
C LYS A 356 -20.48 -8.65 -3.47
#